data_AF-A0A9N8W7S4-F1
#
_entry.id   AF-A0A9N8W7S4-F1
#
_cell.length_a   1.000
_cell.length_b   1.000
_cell.length_c   1.000
_cell.angle_alpha   90.00
_cell.angle_beta   90.00
_cell.angle_gamma   90.00
#
_symmetry.space_group_name_H-M   'P 1'
#
loop_
_entity.id
_entity.type
_entity.pdbx_description
1 polymer ?
#
loop_
_entity_poly.entity_id
_entity_poly.type
_entity_poly.pdbx_seq_one_letter_code
_entity_poly.pdbx_strand_id
1 'polypeptide(L)'
;MPSTSANSSEILKRMRDFTTHQSTRVALYKEFEESFDQNHQGKLSDAEFALICQITTDGFNEVSHDIRNVESDMNGPLNRPDLGGLIRDVQELEREKLKLTVNTQIYMKQQLTSEQDFDTLIQDTRHSLTKILDQINEKMRDVHEIMAEL
;
A
#
# COMPACT_ATOMS: atom_id res chain seq x y z
N MET A 1 -10.06 21.83 28.75
CA MET A 1 -9.40 21.94 27.43
C MET A 1 -8.13 21.13 27.51
N PRO A 2 -7.95 20.06 26.72
CA PRO A 2 -6.64 19.40 26.65
C PRO A 2 -5.60 20.45 26.24
N SER A 3 -4.47 20.47 26.93
CA SER A 3 -3.34 21.34 26.63
C SER A 3 -2.82 21.06 25.22
N THR A 4 -2.44 22.10 24.47
CA THR A 4 -1.93 22.00 23.09
C THR A 4 -0.82 20.94 22.93
N SER A 5 0.02 20.75 23.96
CA SER A 5 1.05 19.71 23.99
C SER A 5 0.52 18.27 24.04
N ALA A 6 -0.61 18.04 24.69
CA ALA A 6 -1.24 16.72 24.75
C ALA A 6 -1.85 16.33 23.40
N ASN A 7 -2.35 17.32 22.64
CA ASN A 7 -2.89 17.09 21.31
C ASN A 7 -1.79 16.79 20.28
N SER A 8 -0.66 17.53 20.30
CA SER A 8 0.48 17.24 19.43
C SER A 8 1.08 15.85 19.68
N SER A 9 1.17 15.44 20.95
CA SER A 9 1.64 14.09 21.33
C SER A 9 0.75 12.98 20.75
N GLU A 10 -0.58 13.14 20.79
CA GLU A 10 -1.50 12.15 20.23
C GLU A 10 -1.45 12.14 18.70
N ILE A 11 -1.38 13.31 18.04
CA ILE A 11 -1.19 13.40 16.58
C ILE A 11 0.08 12.66 16.17
N LEU A 12 1.21 12.92 16.83
CA LEU A 12 2.48 12.28 16.52
C LEU A 12 2.42 10.76 16.71
N LYS A 13 1.74 10.29 17.76
CA LYS A 13 1.51 8.87 17.97
C LYS A 13 0.73 8.24 16.81
N ARG A 14 -0.38 8.87 16.41
CA ARG A 14 -1.19 8.38 15.29
C ARG A 14 -0.46 8.40 13.95
N MET A 15 0.40 9.38 13.70
CA MET A 15 1.26 9.39 12.53
C MET A 15 2.30 8.26 12.57
N ARG A 16 2.86 7.92 13.75
CA ARG A 16 3.73 6.74 13.89
C ARG A 16 2.98 5.44 13.62
N ASP A 17 1.74 5.32 14.11
CA ASP A 17 0.88 4.17 13.82
C ASP A 17 0.69 4.04 12.30
N PHE A 18 0.33 5.13 11.61
CA PHE A 18 0.24 5.16 10.14
C PHE A 18 1.53 4.69 9.45
N THR A 19 2.70 5.21 9.83
CA THR A 19 3.98 4.79 9.23
C THR A 19 4.31 3.32 9.49
N THR A 20 3.90 2.80 10.64
CA THR A 20 4.07 1.39 11.00
C THR A 20 3.19 0.51 10.13
N HIS A 21 1.90 0.85 10.01
CA HIS A 21 0.97 0.17 9.10
C HIS A 21 1.47 0.23 7.65
N GLN A 22 1.98 1.37 7.20
CA GLN A 22 2.53 1.50 5.85
C GLN A 22 3.77 0.60 5.64
N SER A 23 4.61 0.43 6.67
CA SER A 23 5.74 -0.51 6.62
C SER A 23 5.27 -1.97 6.52
N THR A 24 4.23 -2.35 7.28
CA THR A 24 3.58 -3.67 7.17
C THR A 24 3.04 -3.90 5.76
N ARG A 25 2.38 -2.89 5.16
CA ARG A 25 1.87 -2.97 3.80
C ARG A 25 2.98 -3.23 2.78
N VAL A 26 4.13 -2.55 2.92
CA VAL A 26 5.30 -2.80 2.05
C VAL A 26 5.79 -4.24 2.17
N ALA A 27 5.84 -4.79 3.39
CA ALA A 27 6.21 -6.19 3.59
C ALA A 27 5.22 -7.17 2.94
N LEU A 28 3.91 -6.88 3.01
CA LEU A 28 2.87 -7.68 2.36
C LEU A 28 2.99 -7.68 0.83
N TYR A 29 3.27 -6.51 0.23
CA TYR A 29 3.56 -6.44 -1.21
C TYR A 29 4.75 -7.29 -1.60
N LYS A 30 5.83 -7.21 -0.82
CA LYS A 30 7.04 -8.00 -1.08
C LYS A 30 6.72 -9.50 -1.07
N GLU A 31 6.02 -9.99 -0.04
CA GLU A 31 5.63 -11.40 0.05
C GLU A 31 4.71 -11.82 -1.12
N PHE A 32 3.76 -10.96 -1.49
CA PHE A 32 2.85 -11.21 -2.60
C PHE A 32 3.57 -11.27 -3.96
N GLU A 33 4.50 -10.35 -4.21
CA GLU A 33 5.27 -10.30 -5.46
C GLU A 33 6.29 -11.45 -5.54
N GLU A 34 7.02 -11.73 -4.46
CA GLU A 34 7.98 -12.84 -4.41
C GLU A 34 7.29 -14.20 -4.58
N SER A 35 6.13 -14.41 -3.96
CA SER A 35 5.36 -15.64 -4.13
C SER A 35 4.82 -15.81 -5.55
N PHE A 36 4.41 -14.71 -6.21
CA PHE A 36 4.05 -14.75 -7.63
C PHE A 36 5.23 -15.16 -8.50
N ASP A 37 6.40 -14.56 -8.32
CA ASP A 37 7.60 -14.89 -9.09
C ASP A 37 8.02 -16.35 -8.89
N GLN A 38 7.93 -16.87 -7.65
CA GLN A 38 8.22 -18.27 -7.36
C GLN A 38 7.21 -19.21 -8.02
N ASN A 39 5.91 -18.89 -7.99
CA ASN A 39 4.88 -19.66 -8.68
C ASN A 39 5.08 -19.63 -10.20
N HIS A 40 5.36 -18.46 -10.76
CA HIS A 40 5.62 -18.27 -12.19
C HIS A 40 6.86 -19.06 -12.67
N GLN A 41 7.86 -19.22 -11.81
CA GLN A 41 9.06 -20.03 -12.08
C GLN A 41 8.88 -21.52 -11.78
N GLY A 42 7.69 -21.96 -11.34
CA GLY A 42 7.41 -23.36 -10.99
C GLY A 42 8.07 -23.83 -9.68
N LYS A 43 8.55 -22.90 -8.84
CA LYS A 43 9.15 -23.20 -7.52
C LYS A 43 8.11 -23.35 -6.42
N LEU A 44 6.91 -22.84 -6.65
CA LEU A 44 5.81 -22.82 -5.70
C LEU A 44 4.53 -23.29 -6.41
N SER A 45 3.82 -24.24 -5.83
CA SER A 45 2.59 -24.80 -6.42
C SER A 45 1.44 -23.80 -6.42
N ASP A 46 0.44 -24.00 -7.28
CA ASP A 46 -0.73 -23.11 -7.30
C ASP A 46 -1.51 -23.10 -5.98
N ALA A 47 -1.51 -24.23 -5.24
CA ALA A 47 -2.15 -24.33 -3.94
C ALA A 47 -1.41 -23.52 -2.87
N GLU A 48 -0.07 -23.58 -2.86
CA GLU A 48 0.76 -22.74 -1.98
C GLU A 48 0.62 -21.26 -2.32
N PHE A 49 0.57 -20.93 -3.62
CA PHE A 49 0.41 -19.54 -4.06
C PHE A 49 -0.94 -18.98 -3.65
N ALA A 50 -2.01 -19.76 -3.81
CA ALA A 50 -3.35 -19.38 -3.38
C ALA A 50 -3.42 -19.14 -1.86
N LEU A 51 -2.72 -19.95 -1.05
CA LEU A 51 -2.64 -19.74 0.39
C LEU A 51 -1.94 -18.42 0.73
N ILE A 52 -0.82 -18.12 0.08
CA ILE A 52 -0.10 -16.85 0.29
C ILE A 52 -0.95 -15.66 -0.17
N CYS A 53 -1.67 -15.78 -1.30
CA CYS A 53 -2.63 -14.76 -1.75
C CYS A 53 -3.70 -14.50 -0.70
N GLN A 54 -4.24 -15.55 -0.06
CA GLN A 54 -5.21 -15.41 1.01
C GLN A 54 -4.63 -14.66 2.22
N ILE A 55 -3.46 -15.10 2.71
CA ILE A 55 -2.78 -14.48 3.85
C ILE A 55 -2.47 -13.00 3.59
N THR A 56 -1.90 -12.71 2.41
CA THR A 56 -1.54 -11.33 2.04
C THR A 56 -2.79 -10.47 1.84
N THR A 57 -3.87 -11.00 1.27
CA THR A 57 -5.17 -10.31 1.15
C THR A 57 -5.74 -9.95 2.52
N ASP A 58 -5.73 -10.88 3.47
CA ASP A 58 -6.21 -10.64 4.83
C ASP A 58 -5.35 -9.56 5.52
N GLY A 59 -4.03 -9.64 5.37
CA GLY A 59 -3.11 -8.61 5.87
C GLY A 59 -3.34 -7.23 5.23
N PHE A 60 -3.61 -7.17 3.91
CA PHE A 60 -3.94 -5.92 3.22
C PHE A 60 -5.26 -5.33 3.73
N ASN A 61 -6.24 -6.17 4.05
CA ASN A 61 -7.53 -5.73 4.60
C ASN A 61 -7.36 -5.17 6.02
N GLU A 62 -6.61 -5.86 6.87
CA GLU A 62 -6.31 -5.43 8.24
C GLU A 62 -5.58 -4.09 8.25
N VAL A 63 -4.46 -3.98 7.52
CA VAL A 63 -3.66 -2.74 7.49
C VAL A 63 -4.46 -1.56 6.90
N SER A 64 -5.33 -1.82 5.92
CA SER A 64 -6.18 -0.77 5.35
C SER A 64 -7.30 -0.35 6.29
N HIS A 65 -7.80 -1.27 7.12
CA HIS A 65 -8.74 -0.95 8.19
C HIS A 65 -8.08 -0.06 9.25
N ASP A 66 -6.89 -0.42 9.70
CA ASP A 66 -6.20 0.34 10.74
C ASP A 66 -5.81 1.73 10.27
N ILE A 67 -5.36 1.88 9.03
CA ILE A 67 -5.08 3.21 8.47
C ILE A 67 -6.35 4.05 8.35
N ARG A 68 -7.51 3.47 8.00
CA ARG A 68 -8.79 4.21 8.03
C ARG A 68 -9.16 4.70 9.43
N ASN A 69 -8.80 3.95 10.47
CA ASN A 69 -9.01 4.41 11.85
C ASN A 69 -8.12 5.62 12.15
N VAL A 70 -6.84 5.59 11.72
CA VAL A 70 -5.95 6.75 11.84
C VAL A 70 -6.49 7.95 11.07
N GLU A 71 -6.95 7.75 9.82
CA GLU A 71 -7.58 8.79 9.00
C GLU A 71 -8.80 9.41 9.70
N SER A 72 -9.67 8.56 10.27
CA SER A 72 -10.86 9.01 11.02
C SER A 72 -10.49 9.81 12.26
N ASP A 73 -9.46 9.38 13.00
CA ASP A 73 -8.99 10.10 14.19
C ASP A 73 -8.43 11.49 13.83
N MET A 74 -7.70 11.58 12.71
CA MET A 74 -7.20 12.86 12.18
C MET A 74 -8.35 13.80 11.79
N ASN A 75 -9.34 13.29 11.06
CA ASN A 75 -10.47 14.08 10.57
C ASN A 75 -11.49 14.44 11.65
N GLY A 76 -11.54 13.69 12.75
CA GLY A 76 -12.49 13.89 13.84
C GLY A 76 -11.82 14.49 15.09
N PRO A 77 -11.53 13.67 16.11
CA PRO A 77 -11.13 14.15 17.43
C PRO A 77 -9.83 14.97 17.46
N LEU A 78 -8.90 14.74 16.53
CA LEU A 78 -7.63 15.48 16.47
C LEU A 78 -7.72 16.78 15.65
N ASN A 79 -8.80 16.95 14.87
CA ASN A 79 -9.08 18.12 14.04
C ASN A 79 -7.88 18.52 13.15
N ARG A 80 -7.28 17.52 12.49
CA ARG A 80 -6.20 17.64 11.50
C ARG A 80 -6.63 17.08 10.14
N PRO A 81 -7.61 17.72 9.48
CA PRO A 81 -8.11 17.25 8.18
C PRO A 81 -7.06 17.32 7.07
N ASP A 82 -6.02 18.15 7.23
CA ASP A 82 -4.85 18.20 6.37
C ASP A 82 -4.07 16.88 6.39
N LEU A 83 -3.81 16.33 7.59
CA LEU A 83 -3.16 15.02 7.74
C LEU A 83 -4.08 13.87 7.32
N GLY A 84 -5.37 13.97 7.64
CA GLY A 84 -6.38 13.03 7.16
C GLY A 84 -6.42 12.95 5.63
N GLY A 85 -6.33 14.10 4.96
CA GLY A 85 -6.22 14.20 3.51
C GLY A 85 -4.96 13.52 2.95
N LEU A 86 -3.79 13.75 3.55
CA LEU A 86 -2.55 13.07 3.14
C LEU A 86 -2.63 11.55 3.29
N ILE A 87 -3.18 11.06 4.41
CA ILE A 87 -3.38 9.63 4.63
C ILE A 87 -4.32 9.06 3.56
N ARG A 88 -5.39 9.78 3.23
CA ARG A 88 -6.35 9.38 2.21
C ARG A 88 -5.70 9.28 0.83
N ASP A 89 -4.90 10.28 0.45
CA ASP A 89 -4.16 10.26 -0.82
C ASP A 89 -3.29 8.99 -0.93
N VAL A 90 -2.55 8.66 0.14
CA VAL A 90 -1.73 7.44 0.17
C VAL A 90 -2.61 6.18 0.04
N GLN A 91 -3.77 6.10 0.69
CA GLN A 91 -4.67 4.95 0.54
C GLN A 91 -5.17 4.78 -0.90
N GLU A 92 -5.52 5.86 -1.59
CA GLU A 92 -6.00 5.79 -2.97
C GLU A 92 -4.90 5.36 -3.94
N LEU A 93 -3.68 5.89 -3.76
CA LEU A 93 -2.51 5.48 -4.53
C LEU A 93 -2.19 4.00 -4.29
N GLU A 94 -2.26 3.54 -3.04
CA GLU A 94 -2.02 2.14 -2.69
C GLU A 94 -3.07 1.20 -3.29
N ARG A 95 -4.32 1.62 -3.34
CA ARG A 95 -5.39 0.87 -4.02
C ARG A 95 -5.11 0.75 -5.51
N GLU A 96 -4.67 1.83 -6.15
CA GLU A 96 -4.33 1.82 -7.57
C GLU A 96 -3.09 0.96 -7.85
N LYS A 97 -2.06 1.05 -7.00
CA LYS A 97 -0.88 0.19 -7.04
C LYS A 97 -1.26 -1.28 -7.02
N LEU A 98 -2.06 -1.72 -6.04
CA LEU A 98 -2.47 -3.12 -5.93
C LEU A 98 -3.19 -3.59 -7.20
N LYS A 99 -4.09 -2.77 -7.74
CA LYS A 99 -4.79 -3.08 -8.99
C LYS A 99 -3.84 -3.27 -10.16
N LEU A 100 -2.84 -2.40 -10.32
CA LEU A 100 -1.85 -2.51 -11.39
C LEU A 100 -0.91 -3.71 -11.20
N THR A 101 -0.50 -4.01 -9.97
CA THR A 101 0.29 -5.20 -9.64
C THR A 101 -0.46 -6.47 -10.07
N VAL A 102 -1.72 -6.61 -9.66
CA VAL A 102 -2.57 -7.76 -10.03
C VAL A 102 -2.77 -7.85 -11.54
N ASN A 103 -3.06 -6.73 -12.22
CA ASN A 103 -3.21 -6.73 -13.68
C ASN A 103 -1.92 -7.18 -14.39
N THR A 104 -0.76 -6.70 -13.93
CA THR A 104 0.55 -7.11 -14.49
C THR A 104 0.75 -8.61 -14.35
N GLN A 105 0.45 -9.17 -13.16
CA GLN A 105 0.55 -10.60 -12.90
C GLN A 105 -0.41 -11.43 -13.77
N ILE A 106 -1.64 -10.95 -13.99
CA ILE A 106 -2.61 -11.58 -14.90
C ILE A 106 -2.06 -11.61 -16.33
N TYR A 107 -1.55 -10.49 -16.85
CA TYR A 107 -0.98 -10.43 -18.20
C TYR A 107 0.23 -11.37 -18.35
N MET A 108 1.10 -11.43 -17.35
CA MET A 108 2.23 -12.38 -17.34
C MET A 108 1.77 -13.84 -17.38
N LYS A 109 0.70 -14.21 -16.67
CA LYS A 109 0.13 -15.58 -16.75
C LYS A 109 -0.55 -15.87 -18.10
N GLN A 110 -1.21 -14.88 -18.69
CA GLN A 110 -1.85 -15.02 -20.01
C GLN A 110 -0.83 -15.16 -21.14
N GLN A 111 0.31 -14.49 -21.04
CA GLN A 111 1.41 -14.60 -22.01
C GLN A 111 2.01 -16.02 -22.05
N LEU A 112 2.03 -16.74 -20.93
CA LEU A 112 2.49 -18.14 -20.91
C LEU A 112 1.50 -19.13 -21.56
N THR A 113 0.22 -18.77 -21.66
CA THR A 113 -0.87 -19.68 -22.04
C THR A 113 -1.52 -19.34 -23.38
N SER A 114 -1.16 -18.22 -24.00
CA SER A 114 -1.72 -17.77 -25.27
C SER A 114 -0.63 -17.31 -26.25
N GLU A 115 -0.97 -17.28 -27.54
CA GLU A 115 -0.10 -16.74 -28.60
C GLU A 115 -0.18 -15.20 -28.69
N GLN A 116 -0.98 -14.56 -27.84
CA GLN A 116 -1.15 -13.12 -27.83
C GLN A 116 0.03 -12.44 -27.11
N ASP A 117 0.54 -11.38 -27.73
CA ASP A 117 1.59 -10.55 -27.14
C ASP A 117 1.00 -9.57 -26.11
N PHE A 118 1.45 -9.71 -24.86
CA PHE A 118 1.08 -8.84 -23.74
C PHE A 118 2.21 -7.88 -23.34
N ASP A 119 3.35 -7.86 -24.05
CA ASP A 119 4.53 -7.10 -23.64
C ASP A 119 4.25 -5.61 -23.49
N THR A 120 3.48 -5.02 -24.42
CA THR A 120 3.10 -3.60 -24.34
C THR A 120 2.25 -3.32 -23.10
N LEU A 121 1.27 -4.19 -22.80
CA LEU A 121 0.40 -4.03 -21.63
C LEU A 121 1.19 -4.17 -20.32
N ILE A 122 2.12 -5.12 -20.26
CA ILE A 122 3.01 -5.34 -19.12
C ILE A 122 3.95 -4.15 -18.92
N GLN A 123 4.48 -3.58 -20.00
CA GLN A 123 5.33 -2.39 -19.93
C GLN A 123 4.53 -1.15 -19.47
N ASP A 124 3.33 -0.96 -19.98
CA ASP A 124 2.46 0.17 -19.63
C ASP A 124 2.04 0.11 -18.15
N THR A 125 1.68 -1.07 -17.64
CA THR A 125 1.35 -1.23 -16.21
C THR A 125 2.56 -1.03 -15.32
N ARG A 126 3.75 -1.52 -15.71
CA ARG A 126 5.00 -1.30 -14.96
C ARG A 126 5.39 0.18 -14.91
N HIS A 127 5.28 0.90 -16.03
CA HIS A 127 5.51 2.34 -16.07
C HIS A 127 4.56 3.10 -15.14
N SER A 128 3.29 2.69 -15.13
CA SER A 128 2.28 3.27 -14.25
C SER A 128 2.56 2.97 -12.78
N LEU A 129 3.02 1.75 -12.45
CA LEU A 129 3.46 1.38 -11.10
C LEU A 129 4.61 2.25 -10.61
N THR A 130 5.62 2.51 -11.45
CA THR A 130 6.74 3.40 -11.09
C THR A 130 6.24 4.79 -10.70
N LYS A 131 5.33 5.38 -11.50
CA LYS A 131 4.75 6.69 -11.19
C LYS A 131 4.00 6.71 -9.86
N ILE A 132 3.20 5.68 -9.60
CA ILE A 132 2.44 5.59 -8.34
C ILE A 132 3.38 5.43 -7.15
N LEU A 133 4.44 4.62 -7.29
CA LEU A 133 5.45 4.49 -6.23
C LEU A 133 6.14 5.82 -5.93
N ASP A 134 6.49 6.59 -6.96
CA ASP A 134 7.06 7.93 -6.78
C ASP A 134 6.11 8.87 -6.04
N GLN A 135 4.82 8.85 -6.38
CA GLN A 135 3.78 9.63 -5.70
C GLN A 135 3.57 9.20 -4.25
N ILE A 136 3.56 7.89 -3.97
CA ILE A 136 3.48 7.39 -2.58
C ILE A 136 4.70 7.85 -1.79
N ASN A 137 5.90 7.75 -2.37
CA ASN A 137 7.15 8.15 -1.71
C ASN A 137 7.20 9.66 -1.44
N GLU A 138 6.67 10.49 -2.33
CA GLU A 138 6.51 11.93 -2.13
C GLU A 138 5.58 12.20 -0.94
N LYS A 139 4.39 11.60 -0.92
CA LYS A 139 3.43 11.77 0.19
C LYS A 139 3.96 11.27 1.52
N MET A 140 4.71 10.16 1.52
CA MET A 140 5.37 9.64 2.73
C MET A 140 6.48 10.57 3.22
N ARG A 141 7.17 11.28 2.32
CA ARG A 141 8.13 12.32 2.70
C ARG A 141 7.44 13.49 3.38
N ASP A 142 6.33 13.98 2.82
CA ASP A 142 5.53 15.05 3.43
C ASP A 142 5.08 14.65 4.85
N VAL A 143 4.63 13.40 5.02
CA VAL A 143 4.27 12.85 6.33
C VAL A 143 5.44 12.90 7.30
N HIS A 144 6.62 12.47 6.89
CA HIS A 144 7.81 12.47 7.75
C HIS A 144 8.29 13.89 8.10
N GLU A 145 8.19 14.84 7.17
CA GLU A 145 8.50 16.25 7.40
C GLU A 145 7.56 16.84 8.46
N ILE A 146 6.25 16.64 8.30
CA ILE A 146 5.27 17.12 9.30
C ILE A 146 5.50 16.48 10.67
N MET A 147 5.84 15.18 10.71
CA MET A 147 6.17 14.51 11.98
C MET A 147 7.40 15.09 12.68
N ALA A 148 8.37 15.63 11.94
CA ALA A 148 9.57 16.24 12.52
C ALA A 148 9.29 17.64 13.11
N GLU A 149 8.18 18.27 12.71
CA GLU A 149 7.76 19.60 13.16
C GLU A 149 6.79 19.58 14.35
N LEU A 150 6.24 18.41 14.71
CA LEU A 150 5.26 18.19 15.79
C LEU A 150 5.89 17.87 17.15
#